data_AF-A0A5M9ZKR9-F1
#
_entry.id   AF-A0A5M9ZKR9-F1
#
_cell.length_a   1.000
_cell.length_b   1.000
_cell.length_c   1.000
_cell.angle_alpha   90.00
_cell.angle_beta   90.00
_cell.angle_gamma   90.00
#
_symmetry.space_group_name_H-M   'P 1'
#
loop_
_entity.id
_entity.type
_entity.pdbx_description
1 polymer ?
#
loop_
_entity_poly.entity_id
_entity_poly.type
_entity_poly.pdbx_seq_one_letter_code
_entity_poly.pdbx_strand_id
1 'polypeptide(L)' 'MDRRRAIEEAVHSAEMEGGVVCDEFRADMEAYIRGEITPEDMLRHADALYDHNRRGDRILPPA' A
#
# COMPACT_ATOMS: atom_id res chain seq x y z
N MET A 1 -3.28 -3.09 -19.16
CA MET A 1 -3.06 -1.83 -18.43
C MET A 1 -1.60 -1.74 -18.06
N ASP A 2 -1.01 -0.55 -18.11
CA ASP A 2 0.33 -0.31 -17.58
C ASP A 2 0.24 -0.26 -16.05
N ARG A 3 0.86 -1.22 -15.37
CA ARG A 3 0.80 -1.34 -13.90
C ARG A 3 1.45 -0.16 -13.20
N ARG A 4 2.55 0.38 -13.76
CA ARG A 4 3.21 1.55 -13.19
C ARG A 4 2.30 2.76 -13.28
N ARG A 5 1.69 2.99 -14.44
CA ARG A 5 0.74 4.10 -14.62
C ARG A 5 -0.46 4.00 -13.67
N ALA A 6 -1.00 2.80 -13.47
CA ALA A 6 -2.10 2.59 -12.53
C ALA A 6 -1.73 2.91 -11.07
N ILE A 7 -0.51 2.56 -10.64
CA ILE A 7 0.00 2.92 -9.33
C ILE A 7 0.22 4.42 -9.19
N GLU A 8 0.85 5.06 -10.18
CA GLU A 8 1.08 6.51 -10.17
C GLU A 8 -0.23 7.30 -10.09
N GLU A 9 -1.24 6.91 -10.87
CA GLU A 9 -2.59 7.50 -10.83
C GLU A 9 -3.25 7.31 -9.45
N ALA A 10 -3.13 6.12 -8.85
CA ALA A 10 -3.69 5.82 -7.54
C ALA A 10 -3.01 6.61 -6.41
N VAL A 11 -1.68 6.70 -6.42
CA VAL A 11 -0.91 7.48 -5.43
C VAL A 11 -1.25 8.95 -5.55
N HIS A 12 -1.27 9.49 -6.77
CA HIS A 12 -1.61 10.89 -6.98
C HIS A 12 -3.03 11.22 -6.49
N SER A 13 -3.99 10.32 -6.75
CA SER A 13 -5.35 10.47 -6.21
C SER A 13 -5.37 10.49 -4.68
N ALA A 14 -4.63 9.60 -4.03
CA ALA A 14 -4.55 9.56 -2.57
C ALA A 14 -3.90 10.83 -1.99
N GLU A 15 -2.83 11.33 -2.60
CA GLU A 15 -2.15 12.56 -2.19
C GLU A 15 -3.05 13.79 -2.30
N MET A 16 -3.89 13.86 -3.34
CA MET A 16 -4.89 14.93 -3.52
C MET A 16 -5.94 14.96 -2.41
N GLU A 17 -6.18 13.82 -1.75
CA GLU A 17 -7.06 13.69 -0.59
C GLU A 17 -6.32 13.88 0.75
N GLY A 18 -5.02 14.22 0.71
CA GLY A 18 -4.17 14.36 1.89
C GLY A 18 -3.66 13.03 2.45
N GLY A 19 -3.84 11.93 1.71
CA GLY A 19 -3.32 10.62 2.04
C GLY A 19 -1.80 10.53 1.91
N VAL A 20 -1.20 9.67 2.72
CA VAL A 20 0.21 9.33 2.64
C VAL A 20 0.39 7.83 2.50
N VAL A 21 1.42 7.46 1.74
CA VAL A 21 1.77 6.06 1.49
C VAL A 21 2.96 5.69 2.38
N CYS A 22 2.79 4.66 3.23
CA CYS A 22 3.88 4.12 4.03
C CYS A 22 4.85 3.26 3.20
N ASP A 23 6.04 3.01 3.73
CA ASP A 23 7.11 2.31 3.01
C ASP A 23 6.76 0.85 2.72
N GLU A 24 6.02 0.19 3.60
CA GLU A 24 5.52 -1.16 3.40
C GLU A 24 4.58 -1.21 2.19
N PHE A 25 3.68 -0.23 2.05
CA PHE A 25 2.76 -0.17 0.93
C PHE A 25 3.48 0.20 -0.39
N ARG A 26 4.56 1.00 -0.32
CA ARG A 26 5.44 1.25 -1.47
C ARG A 26 6.13 -0.01 -1.97
N ALA A 27 6.60 -0.87 -1.06
CA ALA A 27 7.24 -2.13 -1.43
C ALA A 27 6.28 -3.07 -2.17
N ASP A 28 5.03 -3.15 -1.70
CA ASP A 28 3.96 -3.90 -2.35
C ASP A 28 3.62 -3.35 -3.74
N MET A 29 3.54 -2.03 -3.89
CA MET A 29 3.31 -1.40 -5.20
C MET A 29 4.40 -1.74 -6.22
N GLU A 30 5.66 -1.70 -5.80
CA GLU A 30 6.80 -2.07 -6.63
C GLU A 30 6.77 -3.58 -7.00
N ALA A 31 6.41 -4.45 -6.06
CA ALA A 31 6.23 -5.88 -6.34
C ALA A 31 5.06 -6.14 -7.32
N TYR A 32 3.95 -5.40 -7.20
CA TYR A 32 2.85 -5.46 -8.15
C TYR A 32 3.28 -4.99 -9.56
N ILE A 33 4.01 -3.89 -9.66
CA ILE A 33 4.55 -3.37 -10.93
C ILE A 33 5.43 -4.44 -11.61
N ARG A 34 6.31 -5.10 -10.86
CA ARG A 34 7.14 -6.22 -11.36
C ARG A 34 6.34 -7.49 -11.68
N GLY A 35 5.10 -7.58 -11.20
CA GLY A 35 4.23 -8.74 -11.40
C GLY A 35 4.50 -9.90 -10.47
N GLU A 36 5.13 -9.64 -9.34
CA GLU A 36 5.46 -10.61 -8.31
C GLU A 36 4.26 -10.90 -7.39
N ILE A 37 3.35 -9.92 -7.22
CA ILE A 37 2.14 -10.03 -6.42
C ILE A 37 0.91 -9.51 -7.17
N THR A 38 -0.29 -9.89 -6.71
CA THR A 38 -1.55 -9.38 -7.24
C THR A 38 -2.12 -8.23 -6.38
N PRO A 39 -3.14 -7.49 -6.85
CA PRO A 39 -3.85 -6.52 -6.01
C PRO A 39 -4.47 -7.15 -4.75
N GLU A 40 -4.93 -8.41 -4.84
CA GLU A 40 -5.46 -9.15 -3.69
C GLU A 40 -4.38 -9.43 -2.63
N ASP A 41 -3.14 -9.69 -3.06
CA ASP A 41 -2.01 -9.82 -2.14
C ASP A 41 -1.70 -8.50 -1.42
N MET A 42 -1.74 -7.37 -2.13
CA MET A 42 -1.56 -6.04 -1.52
C MET A 42 -2.64 -5.76 -0.45
N LEU A 43 -3.90 -6.11 -0.73
CA LEU A 43 -5.00 -5.96 0.23
C LEU A 43 -4.79 -6.84 1.46
N ARG A 44 -4.36 -8.09 1.27
CA ARG A 44 -4.05 -9.01 2.37
C ARG A 44 -2.90 -8.50 3.24
N HIS A 45 -1.87 -7.90 2.64
CA HIS A 45 -0.75 -7.30 3.38
C HIS A 45 -1.20 -6.05 4.16
N ALA A 46 -2.03 -5.20 3.56
CA ALA A 46 -2.59 -4.03 4.22
C ALA A 46 -3.48 -4.40 5.42
N ASP A 47 -4.33 -5.43 5.28
CA ASP A 47 -5.18 -5.94 6.38
C ASP A 47 -4.32 -6.51 7.53
N ALA A 48 -3.26 -7.25 7.20
CA ALA A 48 -2.32 -7.76 8.19
C ALA A 48 -1.60 -6.63 8.94
N LEU A 49 -1.18 -5.56 8.24
CA LEU A 49 -0.59 -4.37 8.87
C LEU A 49 -1.58 -3.66 9.80
N TYR A 50 -2.84 -3.53 9.37
CA TYR A 50 -3.89 -2.91 10.16
C TYR A 50 -4.21 -3.72 11.42
N ASP A 51 -4.36 -5.05 11.31
CA ASP A 51 -4.61 -5.92 12.45
C ASP A 51 -3.43 -5.92 13.44
N HIS A 52 -2.19 -5.87 12.94
CA HIS A 52 -1.01 -5.77 13.79
C HIS A 52 -0.96 -4.45 14.56
N ASN A 53 -1.27 -3.33 13.90
CA ASN A 53 -1.39 -2.02 14.57
C ASN A 53 -2.55 -2.02 15.58
N ARG A 54 -3.69 -2.62 15.26
CA ARG A 54 -4.86 -2.72 16.16
C ARG A 54 -4.57 -3.57 17.40
N ARG A 55 -3.68 -4.56 17.30
CA ARG A 55 -3.24 -5.41 18.43
C ARG A 55 -2.21 -4.74 19.34
N GLY A 56 -1.69 -3.57 18.95
CA GLY A 56 -0.75 -2.79 19.76
C GLY A 56 0.73 -3.08 19.49
N ASP A 57 1.03 -3.96 18.53
CA ASP A 57 2.40 -4.30 18.11
C ASP A 57 3.02 -3.27 17.13
N ARG A 58 2.36 -2.11 17.00
CA ARG A 58 2.75 -0.84 16.34
C ARG A 58 3.90 -0.91 15.34
N ILE A 59 3.56 -1.13 14.06
CA ILE A 59 4.48 -1.03 12.92
C ILE A 59 4.42 0.38 12.27
N LEU A 60 3.26 1.06 12.29
CA LEU A 60 3.12 2.40 11.69
C LEU A 60 2.93 3.52 12.73
N PRO A 61 3.44 4.75 12.47
CA PRO A 61 3.13 5.92 13.29
C PRO A 61 1.64 6.29 13.17
N PRO A 62 1.03 6.93 14.20
CA PRO A 62 -0.35 7.37 14.12
C PRO A 62 -0.53 8.40 12.99
N ALA A 63 -1.70 8.33 12.34
CA ALA A 63 -2.16 9.30 11.36
C ALA A 63 -2.41 10.68 12.00
#